data_AF-A0A1X7SVX2-F1
#
_entry.id   AF-A0A1X7SVX2-F1
#
_cell.length_a   1.000
_cell.length_b   1.000
_cell.length_c   1.000
_cell.angle_alpha   90.00
_cell.angle_beta   90.00
_cell.angle_gamma   90.00
#
_symmetry.space_group_name_H-M   'P 1'
#
loop_
_entity.id
_entity.type
_entity.pdbx_description
1 polymer ?
#
loop_
_entity_poly.entity_id
_entity_poly.type
_entity_poly.pdbx_seq_one_letter_code
_entity_poly.pdbx_strand_id
1 'polypeptide(L)'
;MYVDTVPVVFNESVTFQDNRFGTALVVSVSKVSFMPYTIAEFMNNAGMNGGAIALYSSAFIEISRNTSFLFEGNKARNHGGAIYAESFGTSLEKTSLDCLIRYKNVTVVPSKWSTTFNFSNNTANLRNNSIYASTIKPCALLSGYADDINERLMNVFCWNKEEEDSVWEYNSDRSQSACMSQIQTDIASFNPDKSDRVINVMPGKPAKLEIQPLNDQNSNDENVTIHNDYYYISDNTVLVYPTNKTDVTGMIHVEAVQQNIVQFDLKVVFEDCHPGLTKKSTTEHPYLQCTCSPYTKAGIFSCNNETFTAELLQGYWIGNYNGELVYGHCISCKTLNHTQQVPVHIKLNQTLDEFQWNHCSSQSGGVLCNQCNDKHAPAISYDKFKCVKCTHTVDPAGVSIFVICDVLLPLVYLIAVYIFDVPLTSGLFHGPILLCQLVSSIVLLDGGGIIAFNSLYNSSGADMLQRAYTGLYDSFNLYFA
;
A
#
# COMPACT_ATOMS: atom_id res chain seq x y z
N MET A 1 -32.37 28.15 24.60
CA MET A 1 -33.41 27.39 25.33
C MET A 1 -32.97 25.94 25.43
N TYR A 2 -33.06 25.33 26.61
CA TYR A 2 -32.72 23.92 26.82
C TYR A 2 -34.00 23.15 27.19
N VAL A 3 -34.26 22.06 26.47
CA VAL A 3 -35.41 21.19 26.62
C VAL A 3 -34.89 19.79 26.88
N ASP A 4 -35.28 19.21 28.00
CA ASP A 4 -34.85 17.87 28.40
C ASP A 4 -36.02 17.11 28.98
N THR A 5 -36.24 15.89 28.50
CA THR A 5 -37.31 14.92 28.90
C THR A 5 -38.77 15.39 28.79
N VAL A 6 -39.04 16.70 28.67
CA VAL A 6 -40.38 17.30 28.62
C VAL A 6 -40.62 17.87 27.24
N PRO A 7 -41.74 17.54 26.57
CA PRO A 7 -42.02 18.06 25.25
C PRO A 7 -42.37 19.55 25.31
N VAL A 8 -41.90 20.31 24.33
CA VAL A 8 -42.23 21.73 24.18
C VAL A 8 -43.10 21.90 22.95
N VAL A 9 -44.14 22.73 23.08
CA VAL A 9 -45.06 23.04 22.00
C VAL A 9 -44.97 24.52 21.68
N PHE A 10 -44.66 24.82 20.43
CA PHE A 10 -44.65 26.16 19.88
C PHE A 10 -45.91 26.37 19.03
N ASN A 11 -46.45 27.58 19.12
CA ASN A 11 -47.65 28.01 18.40
C ASN A 11 -47.47 29.45 17.92
N GLU A 12 -48.19 29.81 16.86
CA GLU A 12 -48.19 31.16 16.26
C GLU A 12 -46.82 31.58 15.71
N SER A 13 -46.08 32.44 16.41
CA SER A 13 -44.78 32.94 15.94
C SER A 13 -43.71 32.74 17.00
N VAL A 14 -42.58 32.17 16.60
CA VAL A 14 -41.45 31.88 17.48
C VAL A 14 -40.16 32.30 16.80
N THR A 15 -39.48 33.29 17.40
CA THR A 15 -38.23 33.82 16.87
C THR A 15 -37.10 33.62 17.88
N PHE A 16 -36.02 32.98 17.45
CA PHE A 16 -34.74 32.90 18.14
C PHE A 16 -33.69 33.64 17.32
N GLN A 17 -33.20 34.75 17.85
CA GLN A 17 -32.24 35.58 17.13
C GLN A 17 -31.04 35.99 17.97
N ASP A 18 -29.91 36.18 17.30
CA ASP A 18 -28.67 36.77 17.85
C ASP A 18 -28.11 36.05 19.09
N ASN A 19 -28.34 34.74 19.23
CA ASN A 19 -27.73 33.93 20.28
C ASN A 19 -26.26 33.68 19.96
N ARG A 20 -25.34 34.46 20.54
CA ARG A 20 -23.90 34.42 20.18
C ARG A 20 -23.10 33.31 20.86
N PHE A 21 -23.57 32.78 21.99
CA PHE A 21 -22.81 31.86 22.86
C PHE A 21 -23.63 30.62 23.22
N GLY A 22 -24.19 29.96 22.21
CA GLY A 22 -24.93 28.72 22.40
C GLY A 22 -26.03 28.56 21.36
N THR A 23 -26.29 27.31 21.01
CA THR A 23 -27.42 26.90 20.17
C THR A 23 -28.71 27.51 20.69
N ALA A 24 -29.52 28.10 19.80
CA ALA A 24 -30.77 28.75 20.18
C ALA A 24 -31.75 27.78 20.88
N LEU A 25 -31.87 26.55 20.39
CA LEU A 25 -32.73 25.52 20.94
C LEU A 25 -31.98 24.18 21.05
N VAL A 26 -31.75 23.72 22.27
CA VAL A 26 -31.16 22.41 22.55
C VAL A 26 -32.24 21.50 23.08
N VAL A 27 -32.40 20.32 22.48
CA VAL A 27 -33.41 19.32 22.83
C VAL A 27 -32.73 18.00 23.12
N SER A 28 -32.98 17.42 24.29
CA SER A 28 -32.46 16.12 24.70
C SER A 28 -33.60 15.19 25.09
N VAL A 29 -33.59 13.96 24.58
CA VAL A 29 -34.53 12.87 24.94
C VAL A 29 -36.00 13.32 24.96
N SER A 30 -36.38 14.21 24.04
CA SER A 30 -37.71 14.84 24.02
C SER A 30 -38.06 15.33 22.61
N LYS A 31 -39.27 15.87 22.42
CA LYS A 31 -39.71 16.45 21.16
C LYS A 31 -40.04 17.92 21.28
N VAL A 32 -39.84 18.63 20.17
CA VAL A 32 -40.36 19.99 20.00
C VAL A 32 -41.41 19.96 18.91
N SER A 33 -42.64 20.31 19.27
CA SER A 33 -43.80 20.29 18.38
C SER A 33 -44.15 21.70 17.92
N PHE A 34 -44.24 21.90 16.61
CA PHE A 34 -44.74 23.13 16.00
C PHE A 34 -46.18 22.91 15.55
N MET A 35 -47.10 23.69 16.13
CA MET A 35 -48.55 23.58 15.88
C MET A 35 -48.92 24.14 14.50
N PRO A 36 -50.12 23.84 13.97
CA PRO A 36 -50.52 24.37 12.66
C PRO A 36 -50.43 25.89 12.60
N TYR A 37 -50.00 26.44 11.45
CA TYR A 37 -49.82 27.89 11.24
C TYR A 37 -48.67 28.52 12.03
N THR A 38 -47.76 27.71 12.60
CA THR A 38 -46.59 28.24 13.30
C THR A 38 -45.53 28.73 12.32
N ILE A 39 -45.00 29.93 12.58
CA ILE A 39 -43.84 30.53 11.91
C ILE A 39 -42.67 30.48 12.90
N ALA A 40 -41.59 29.81 12.51
CA ALA A 40 -40.41 29.63 13.33
C ALA A 40 -39.18 30.23 12.65
N GLU A 41 -38.57 31.23 13.27
CA GLU A 41 -37.44 31.98 12.73
C GLU A 41 -36.22 31.79 13.63
N PHE A 42 -35.14 31.29 13.05
CA PHE A 42 -33.85 31.13 13.71
C PHE A 42 -32.81 31.94 12.94
N MET A 43 -32.43 33.10 13.47
CA MET A 43 -31.59 34.06 12.77
C MET A 43 -30.30 34.38 13.53
N ASN A 44 -29.15 34.33 12.85
CA ASN A 44 -27.85 34.77 13.38
C ASN A 44 -27.46 34.11 14.72
N ASN A 45 -27.88 32.86 14.94
CA ASN A 45 -27.51 32.11 16.14
C ASN A 45 -26.18 31.38 15.96
N ALA A 46 -25.44 31.17 17.05
CA ALA A 46 -24.13 30.55 17.04
C ALA A 46 -24.00 29.47 18.13
N GLY A 47 -23.61 28.27 17.75
CA GLY A 47 -23.45 27.13 18.66
C GLY A 47 -22.16 26.33 18.43
N MET A 48 -21.91 25.35 19.31
CA MET A 48 -20.82 24.39 19.09
C MET A 48 -21.22 23.38 17.99
N ASN A 49 -22.39 22.77 18.18
CA ASN A 49 -23.06 21.83 17.28
C ASN A 49 -24.49 22.35 17.11
N GLY A 50 -24.93 22.69 15.90
CA GLY A 50 -26.23 23.34 15.70
C GLY A 50 -26.20 24.81 16.10
N GLY A 51 -26.28 25.75 15.16
CA GLY A 51 -26.46 27.16 15.50
C GLY A 51 -27.88 27.46 15.97
N ALA A 52 -28.87 26.93 15.24
CA ALA A 52 -30.29 27.12 15.55
C ALA A 52 -30.83 26.04 16.48
N ILE A 53 -30.75 24.77 16.08
CA ILE A 53 -31.31 23.64 16.82
C ILE A 53 -30.26 22.54 16.97
N ALA A 54 -30.12 22.01 18.18
CA ALA A 54 -29.33 20.82 18.47
C ALA A 54 -30.23 19.76 19.11
N LEU A 55 -30.37 18.61 18.45
CA LEU A 55 -31.14 17.46 18.89
C LEU A 55 -30.17 16.39 19.38
N TYR A 56 -30.37 15.90 20.59
CA TYR A 56 -29.52 14.89 21.22
C TYR A 56 -30.31 13.63 21.56
N SER A 57 -29.66 12.47 21.41
CA SER A 57 -30.22 11.16 21.71
C SER A 57 -31.47 10.85 20.86
N SER A 58 -32.63 10.60 21.47
CA SER A 58 -33.88 10.30 20.77
C SER A 58 -34.71 11.55 20.46
N ALA A 59 -34.11 12.75 20.45
CA ALA A 59 -34.83 13.99 20.24
C ALA A 59 -35.20 14.23 18.77
N PHE A 60 -36.37 14.84 18.55
CA PHE A 60 -36.86 15.13 17.20
C PHE A 60 -37.77 16.37 17.15
N ILE A 61 -37.93 16.90 15.94
CA ILE A 61 -38.84 17.99 15.61
C ILE A 61 -40.13 17.38 15.06
N GLU A 62 -41.26 17.72 15.65
CA GLU A 62 -42.59 17.34 15.17
C GLU A 62 -43.28 18.56 14.54
N ILE A 63 -43.59 18.49 13.26
CA ILE A 63 -44.18 19.58 12.50
C ILE A 63 -45.63 19.30 12.11
N SER A 64 -46.42 20.37 11.99
CA SER A 64 -47.82 20.32 11.59
C SER A 64 -48.03 21.04 10.24
N ARG A 65 -49.23 20.90 9.66
CA ARG A 65 -49.62 21.59 8.42
C ARG A 65 -49.50 23.12 8.50
N ASN A 66 -49.26 23.76 7.37
CA ASN A 66 -49.12 25.20 7.20
C ASN A 66 -48.07 25.82 8.13
N THR A 67 -46.94 25.13 8.37
CA THR A 67 -45.84 25.69 9.18
C THR A 67 -44.75 26.26 8.28
N SER A 68 -44.00 27.25 8.78
CA SER A 68 -42.89 27.87 8.05
C SER A 68 -41.67 27.97 8.95
N PHE A 69 -40.51 27.58 8.43
CA PHE A 69 -39.24 27.61 9.12
C PHE A 69 -38.22 28.42 8.32
N LEU A 70 -37.64 29.43 8.96
CA LEU A 70 -36.54 30.22 8.43
C LEU A 70 -35.29 29.99 9.29
N PHE A 71 -34.22 29.52 8.67
CA PHE A 71 -32.90 29.36 9.26
C PHE A 71 -31.92 30.25 8.50
N GLU A 72 -31.63 31.42 9.03
CA GLU A 72 -30.78 32.42 8.36
C GLU A 72 -29.53 32.75 9.17
N GLY A 73 -28.36 32.69 8.54
CA GLY A 73 -27.11 33.19 9.11
C GLY A 73 -26.64 32.42 10.36
N ASN A 74 -27.16 31.22 10.62
CA ASN A 74 -26.78 30.44 11.79
C ASN A 74 -25.41 29.78 11.60
N LYS A 75 -24.64 29.70 12.69
CA LYS A 75 -23.24 29.26 12.68
C LYS A 75 -23.01 28.15 13.71
N ALA A 76 -22.27 27.13 13.32
CA ALA A 76 -21.78 26.11 14.23
C ALA A 76 -20.25 26.00 14.13
N ARG A 77 -19.58 25.72 15.26
CA ARG A 77 -18.13 25.51 15.25
C ARG A 77 -17.76 24.19 14.58
N ASN A 78 -18.51 23.12 14.84
CA ASN A 78 -18.19 21.79 14.34
C ASN A 78 -19.12 21.37 13.20
N HIS A 79 -20.40 21.11 13.50
CA HIS A 79 -21.34 20.49 12.55
C HIS A 79 -22.74 21.12 12.60
N GLY A 80 -23.43 21.13 11.45
CA GLY A 80 -24.83 21.55 11.30
C GLY A 80 -25.04 23.03 11.64
N GLY A 81 -24.84 23.93 10.68
CA GLY A 81 -24.90 25.38 10.93
C GLY A 81 -26.27 25.83 11.45
N ALA A 82 -27.35 25.23 10.93
CA ALA A 82 -28.70 25.42 11.45
C ALA A 82 -29.08 24.28 12.41
N ILE A 83 -29.18 23.05 11.89
CA ILE A 83 -29.67 21.90 12.63
C ILE A 83 -28.54 20.89 12.82
N TYR A 84 -28.35 20.45 14.06
CA TYR A 84 -27.52 19.33 14.43
C TYR A 84 -28.37 18.25 15.07
N ALA A 85 -28.24 17.01 14.63
CA ALA A 85 -28.97 15.87 15.20
C ALA A 85 -28.04 14.70 15.49
N GLU A 86 -27.86 14.41 16.78
CA GLU A 86 -27.10 13.27 17.25
C GLU A 86 -28.05 12.14 17.65
N SER A 87 -27.80 10.93 17.14
CA SER A 87 -28.52 9.73 17.57
C SER A 87 -27.56 8.58 17.77
N PHE A 88 -27.68 7.90 18.91
CA PHE A 88 -26.84 6.75 19.26
C PHE A 88 -27.47 5.44 18.76
N GLY A 89 -26.65 4.40 18.60
CA GLY A 89 -27.09 3.04 18.28
C GLY A 89 -26.87 2.63 16.82
N THR A 90 -27.07 1.35 16.53
CA THR A 90 -26.81 0.81 15.19
C THR A 90 -27.89 1.25 14.20
N SER A 91 -27.51 1.53 12.96
CA SER A 91 -28.48 1.91 11.92
C SER A 91 -29.52 0.81 11.58
N LEU A 92 -29.27 -0.43 12.01
CA LEU A 92 -30.10 -1.61 11.75
C LEU A 92 -31.39 -1.67 12.60
N GLU A 93 -31.43 -0.97 13.73
CA GLU A 93 -32.58 -0.98 14.65
C GLU A 93 -33.52 0.20 14.46
N LYS A 94 -33.18 1.14 13.56
CA LYS A 94 -33.91 2.40 13.41
C LYS A 94 -35.09 2.26 12.44
N THR A 95 -36.21 2.88 12.79
CA THR A 95 -37.46 2.91 12.03
C THR A 95 -37.73 4.32 11.48
N SER A 96 -38.79 4.51 10.70
CA SER A 96 -39.20 5.86 10.27
C SER A 96 -39.56 6.78 11.44
N LEU A 97 -39.89 6.21 12.60
CA LEU A 97 -40.10 6.91 13.86
C LEU A 97 -38.80 7.34 14.53
N ASP A 98 -37.65 7.22 13.88
CA ASP A 98 -36.37 7.73 14.39
C ASP A 98 -35.84 8.90 13.55
N CYS A 99 -36.61 9.37 12.56
CA CYS A 99 -36.24 10.56 11.79
C CYS A 99 -36.22 11.82 12.67
N LEU A 100 -35.25 12.72 12.44
CA LEU A 100 -35.08 13.94 13.22
C LEU A 100 -36.16 15.00 12.97
N ILE A 101 -36.87 14.94 11.83
CA ILE A 101 -38.03 15.78 11.50
C ILE A 101 -39.19 14.88 11.11
N ARG A 102 -40.33 15.05 11.77
CA ARG A 102 -41.51 14.20 11.58
C ARG A 102 -42.74 15.05 11.38
N TYR A 103 -43.60 14.63 10.47
CA TYR A 103 -44.91 15.22 10.34
C TYR A 103 -45.89 14.58 11.30
N LYS A 104 -46.65 15.42 11.99
CA LYS A 104 -47.64 15.00 13.00
C LYS A 104 -48.62 13.96 12.45
N ASN A 105 -48.96 14.06 11.17
CA ASN A 105 -49.69 13.02 10.47
C ASN A 105 -48.74 12.08 9.73
N VAL A 106 -48.38 10.96 10.36
CA VAL A 106 -47.39 9.99 9.87
C VAL A 106 -47.78 9.31 8.55
N THR A 107 -49.02 9.46 8.07
CA THR A 107 -49.46 8.89 6.79
C THR A 107 -49.17 9.78 5.60
N VAL A 108 -48.81 11.05 5.82
CA VAL A 108 -48.51 12.01 4.76
C VAL A 108 -47.04 11.92 4.40
N VAL A 109 -46.76 11.56 3.15
CA VAL A 109 -45.41 11.47 2.61
C VAL A 109 -44.72 12.84 2.59
N PRO A 110 -43.39 12.91 2.73
CA PRO A 110 -42.68 14.20 2.87
C PRO A 110 -42.88 15.22 1.76
N SER A 111 -43.03 14.77 0.50
CA SER A 111 -43.30 15.68 -0.63
C SER A 111 -44.66 16.39 -0.57
N LYS A 112 -45.55 15.95 0.33
CA LYS A 112 -46.91 16.49 0.53
C LYS A 112 -47.05 17.24 1.85
N TRP A 113 -45.94 17.47 2.55
CA TRP A 113 -45.97 18.26 3.77
C TRP A 113 -46.28 19.70 3.42
N SER A 114 -47.39 20.22 3.94
CA SER A 114 -47.70 21.64 3.80
C SER A 114 -46.81 22.43 4.78
N THR A 115 -45.54 22.56 4.45
CA THR A 115 -44.51 23.16 5.30
C THR A 115 -43.36 23.69 4.44
N THR A 116 -42.83 24.84 4.81
CA THR A 116 -41.67 25.46 4.13
C THR A 116 -40.46 25.49 5.04
N PHE A 117 -39.30 25.06 4.52
CA PHE A 117 -38.01 25.13 5.18
C PHE A 117 -37.06 25.96 4.32
N ASN A 118 -36.63 27.10 4.83
CA ASN A 118 -35.66 27.97 4.15
C ASN A 118 -34.36 28.03 4.95
N PHE A 119 -33.26 27.61 4.31
CA PHE A 119 -31.92 27.66 4.87
C PHE A 119 -31.07 28.65 4.08
N SER A 120 -30.69 29.77 4.67
CA SER A 120 -29.85 30.78 4.02
C SER A 120 -28.61 31.09 4.86
N ASN A 121 -27.45 31.15 4.22
CA ASN A 121 -26.18 31.58 4.82
C ASN A 121 -25.79 30.84 6.12
N ASN A 122 -26.22 29.59 6.29
CA ASN A 122 -25.85 28.77 7.44
C ASN A 122 -24.48 28.13 7.21
N THR A 123 -23.64 28.13 8.24
CA THR A 123 -22.27 27.60 8.14
C THR A 123 -21.89 26.74 9.34
N ALA A 124 -21.14 25.66 9.10
CA ALA A 124 -20.49 24.86 10.13
C ALA A 124 -19.01 24.68 9.80
N ASN A 125 -18.12 24.92 10.76
CA ASN A 125 -16.66 24.84 10.56
C ASN A 125 -16.20 25.62 9.31
N LEU A 126 -16.75 26.82 9.11
CA LEU A 126 -16.51 27.70 7.94
C LEU A 126 -16.93 27.12 6.57
N ARG A 127 -17.62 25.98 6.54
CA ARG A 127 -18.19 25.38 5.32
C ARG A 127 -19.70 25.59 5.30
N ASN A 128 -20.26 25.61 4.09
CA ASN A 128 -21.69 25.58 3.88
C ASN A 128 -22.23 24.22 4.32
N ASN A 129 -22.96 24.21 5.43
CA ASN A 129 -23.56 23.00 6.00
C ASN A 129 -24.71 23.47 6.89
N SER A 130 -25.94 23.26 6.44
CA SER A 130 -27.14 23.64 7.17
C SER A 130 -27.58 22.56 8.14
N ILE A 131 -27.55 21.30 7.71
CA ILE A 131 -28.04 20.15 8.48
C ILE A 131 -26.91 19.14 8.64
N TYR A 132 -26.63 18.77 9.87
CA TYR A 132 -25.86 17.58 10.18
C TYR A 132 -26.72 16.60 10.97
N ALA A 133 -26.64 15.32 10.61
CA ALA A 133 -27.25 14.25 11.38
C ALA A 133 -26.32 13.06 11.48
N SER A 134 -26.25 12.38 12.63
CA SER A 134 -25.45 11.14 12.72
C SER A 134 -25.93 10.11 11.68
N THR A 135 -27.23 10.01 11.42
CA THR A 135 -27.75 9.24 10.27
C THR A 135 -29.07 9.82 9.78
N ILE A 136 -29.30 9.74 8.46
CA ILE A 136 -30.56 10.10 7.80
C ILE A 136 -31.35 8.88 7.30
N LYS A 137 -30.81 7.66 7.46
CA LYS A 137 -31.51 6.41 7.11
C LYS A 137 -32.95 6.33 7.63
N PRO A 138 -33.24 6.70 8.90
CA PRO A 138 -34.61 6.72 9.39
C PRO A 138 -35.56 7.60 8.56
N CYS A 139 -35.06 8.74 8.08
CA CYS A 139 -35.84 9.68 7.30
C CYS A 139 -36.13 9.18 5.88
N ALA A 140 -35.23 8.37 5.30
CA ALA A 140 -35.47 7.71 4.02
C ALA A 140 -36.61 6.68 4.09
N LEU A 141 -36.93 6.16 5.29
CA LEU A 141 -38.03 5.22 5.52
C LEU A 141 -39.42 5.88 5.62
N LEU A 142 -39.51 7.22 5.65
CA LEU A 142 -40.79 7.96 5.73
C LEU A 142 -41.67 7.83 4.46
N SER A 143 -41.19 7.12 3.43
CA SER A 143 -41.90 6.69 2.21
C SER A 143 -42.34 7.80 1.24
N GLY A 144 -42.34 7.50 -0.07
CA GLY A 144 -42.99 8.32 -1.12
C GLY A 144 -42.25 8.45 -2.46
N TYR A 145 -40.96 8.12 -2.52
CA TYR A 145 -40.14 8.21 -3.72
C TYR A 145 -39.28 6.94 -3.87
N ALA A 146 -39.26 6.35 -5.07
CA ALA A 146 -38.43 5.22 -5.49
C ALA A 146 -38.59 3.89 -4.72
N ASP A 147 -38.36 2.77 -5.39
CA ASP A 147 -38.30 1.44 -4.75
C ASP A 147 -36.94 1.18 -4.07
N ASP A 148 -35.88 1.90 -4.48
CA ASP A 148 -34.52 1.79 -3.94
C ASP A 148 -34.28 2.73 -2.74
N ILE A 149 -33.75 2.18 -1.65
CA ILE A 149 -33.37 2.94 -0.44
C ILE A 149 -32.22 3.92 -0.70
N ASN A 150 -31.31 3.60 -1.61
CA ASN A 150 -30.19 4.49 -1.94
C ASN A 150 -30.69 5.77 -2.62
N GLU A 151 -31.65 5.63 -3.54
CA GLU A 151 -32.29 6.79 -4.18
C GLU A 151 -33.06 7.64 -3.16
N ARG A 152 -33.70 7.00 -2.17
CA ARG A 152 -34.38 7.72 -1.07
C ARG A 152 -33.41 8.52 -0.21
N LEU A 153 -32.25 7.96 0.12
CA LEU A 153 -31.21 8.62 0.92
C LEU A 153 -30.67 9.90 0.26
N MET A 154 -30.57 9.90 -1.07
CA MET A 154 -30.14 11.08 -1.85
C MET A 154 -31.18 12.21 -1.86
N ASN A 155 -32.43 11.91 -1.48
CA ASN A 155 -33.55 12.85 -1.52
C ASN A 155 -33.99 13.35 -0.13
N VAL A 156 -33.44 12.81 0.96
CA VAL A 156 -33.82 13.23 2.32
C VAL A 156 -33.56 14.73 2.52
N PHE A 157 -34.57 15.48 2.98
CA PHE A 157 -34.56 16.95 3.11
C PHE A 157 -34.39 17.72 1.78
N CYS A 158 -34.50 17.01 0.66
CA CYS A 158 -34.54 17.55 -0.70
C CYS A 158 -35.88 17.20 -1.38
N TRP A 159 -36.96 17.05 -0.62
CA TRP A 159 -38.26 16.53 -1.07
C TRP A 159 -39.08 17.52 -1.91
N ASN A 160 -38.44 18.23 -2.84
CA ASN A 160 -39.11 19.17 -3.73
C ASN A 160 -39.74 18.42 -4.91
N LYS A 161 -41.06 18.57 -5.10
CA LYS A 161 -41.75 18.22 -6.35
C LYS A 161 -42.07 19.49 -7.12
N GLU A 162 -42.06 19.41 -8.46
CA GLU A 162 -42.31 20.55 -9.36
C GLU A 162 -43.71 21.16 -9.20
N GLU A 163 -44.67 20.50 -8.53
CA GLU A 163 -46.09 20.89 -8.51
C GLU A 163 -46.74 21.04 -7.09
N GLU A 164 -46.01 20.94 -5.97
CA GLU A 164 -46.65 20.88 -4.62
C GLU A 164 -46.04 21.83 -3.55
N ASP A 165 -46.83 22.08 -2.49
CA ASP A 165 -46.65 23.08 -1.41
C ASP A 165 -45.48 22.84 -0.43
N SER A 166 -44.77 21.71 -0.51
CA SER A 166 -43.62 21.43 0.37
C SER A 166 -42.34 21.99 -0.23
N VAL A 167 -41.74 22.99 0.42
CA VAL A 167 -40.59 23.72 -0.14
C VAL A 167 -39.39 23.63 0.78
N TRP A 168 -38.38 22.86 0.36
CA TRP A 168 -37.03 22.91 0.92
C TRP A 168 -36.19 23.85 0.04
N GLU A 169 -35.74 24.95 0.60
CA GLU A 169 -34.97 25.98 -0.11
C GLU A 169 -33.64 26.21 0.58
N TYR A 170 -32.55 26.21 -0.19
CA TYR A 170 -31.18 26.37 0.31
C TYR A 170 -30.49 27.50 -0.45
N ASN A 171 -30.20 28.62 0.23
CA ASN A 171 -29.61 29.84 -0.36
C ASN A 171 -30.37 30.33 -1.61
N SER A 172 -31.70 30.31 -1.55
CA SER A 172 -32.57 30.65 -2.68
C SER A 172 -32.44 29.74 -3.91
N ASP A 173 -31.84 28.56 -3.74
CA ASP A 173 -31.79 27.49 -4.73
C ASP A 173 -32.62 26.29 -4.25
N ARG A 174 -33.41 25.73 -5.16
CA ARG A 174 -34.26 24.54 -4.95
C ARG A 174 -33.70 23.30 -5.64
N SER A 175 -32.57 23.43 -6.31
CA SER A 175 -31.88 22.34 -6.99
C SER A 175 -31.43 21.26 -6.00
N GLN A 176 -31.42 20.03 -6.49
CA GLN A 176 -30.99 18.88 -5.69
C GLN A 176 -29.52 18.97 -5.28
N SER A 177 -28.66 19.52 -6.15
CA SER A 177 -27.24 19.73 -5.86
C SER A 177 -27.01 20.74 -4.74
N ALA A 178 -27.76 21.84 -4.73
CA ALA A 178 -27.69 22.82 -3.64
C ALA A 178 -28.11 22.19 -2.31
N CYS A 179 -29.19 21.41 -2.30
CA CYS A 179 -29.65 20.69 -1.11
C CYS A 179 -28.61 19.69 -0.59
N MET A 180 -28.12 18.81 -1.45
CA MET A 180 -27.13 17.79 -1.07
C MET A 180 -25.83 18.39 -0.52
N SER A 181 -25.41 19.55 -1.03
CA SER A 181 -24.22 20.24 -0.53
C SER A 181 -24.37 20.79 0.90
N GLN A 182 -25.61 20.89 1.40
CA GLN A 182 -25.95 21.49 2.70
C GLN A 182 -26.23 20.46 3.80
N ILE A 183 -26.24 19.17 3.45
CA ILE A 183 -26.54 18.06 4.35
C ILE A 183 -25.29 17.23 4.54
N GLN A 184 -24.93 16.95 5.79
CA GLN A 184 -23.82 16.07 6.12
C GLN A 184 -24.28 14.98 7.09
N THR A 185 -23.70 13.79 6.94
CA THR A 185 -23.89 12.67 7.86
C THR A 185 -22.57 12.06 8.28
N ASP A 186 -22.59 11.28 9.35
CA ASP A 186 -21.44 10.48 9.79
C ASP A 186 -21.14 9.34 8.81
N ILE A 187 -20.02 8.68 9.06
CA ILE A 187 -19.62 7.46 8.37
C ILE A 187 -20.73 6.41 8.59
N ALA A 188 -21.26 5.92 7.47
CA ALA A 188 -22.32 4.93 7.43
C ALA A 188 -21.82 3.56 6.94
N SER A 189 -20.79 3.55 6.11
CA SER A 189 -20.19 2.35 5.54
C SER A 189 -18.78 2.60 5.04
N PHE A 190 -18.10 1.53 4.61
CA PHE A 190 -16.80 1.59 3.96
C PHE A 190 -16.92 0.97 2.58
N ASN A 191 -16.24 1.53 1.59
CA ASN A 191 -16.34 1.05 0.20
C ASN A 191 -15.82 -0.41 0.09
N PRO A 192 -16.66 -1.39 -0.29
CA PRO A 192 -16.25 -2.77 -0.43
C PRO A 192 -15.32 -3.00 -1.62
N ASP A 193 -15.44 -2.23 -2.71
CA ASP A 193 -14.73 -2.50 -3.98
C ASP A 193 -13.25 -2.08 -3.95
N LYS A 194 -12.84 -1.26 -2.97
CA LYS A 194 -11.44 -0.89 -2.73
C LYS A 194 -10.84 -1.55 -1.50
N SER A 195 -11.67 -2.28 -0.75
CA SER A 195 -11.20 -3.06 0.36
C SER A 195 -11.49 -4.52 0.05
N ASP A 196 -10.54 -5.20 -0.59
CA ASP A 196 -10.49 -6.68 -0.60
C ASP A 196 -10.48 -7.26 0.83
N ARG A 197 -10.49 -6.39 1.85
CA ARG A 197 -10.35 -6.65 3.27
C ARG A 197 -9.12 -7.47 3.56
N VAL A 198 -8.17 -7.47 2.64
CA VAL A 198 -6.88 -8.13 2.74
C VAL A 198 -5.82 -7.07 2.58
N ILE A 199 -4.99 -6.90 3.60
CA ILE A 199 -3.78 -6.09 3.51
C ILE A 199 -2.57 -7.00 3.57
N ASN A 200 -1.68 -6.82 2.59
CA ASN A 200 -0.40 -7.51 2.59
C ASN A 200 0.60 -6.64 3.34
N VAL A 201 1.18 -7.19 4.40
CA VAL A 201 2.08 -6.45 5.30
C VAL A 201 3.39 -7.20 5.43
N MET A 202 4.48 -6.49 5.18
CA MET A 202 5.82 -6.97 5.51
C MET A 202 6.12 -6.64 6.98
N PRO A 203 6.50 -7.63 7.83
CA PRO A 203 6.71 -7.41 9.25
C PRO A 203 7.65 -6.24 9.58
N GLY A 204 7.12 -5.23 10.26
CA GLY A 204 7.83 -4.02 10.69
C GLY A 204 7.94 -2.89 9.66
N LYS A 205 7.44 -3.07 8.43
CA LYS A 205 7.32 -2.00 7.44
C LYS A 205 5.96 -1.32 7.57
N PRO A 206 5.87 0.03 7.56
CA PRO A 206 4.59 0.73 7.55
C PRO A 206 3.76 0.33 6.32
N ALA A 207 2.54 -0.14 6.56
CA ALA A 207 1.57 -0.44 5.51
C ALA A 207 0.47 0.62 5.51
N LYS A 208 0.11 1.12 4.33
CA LYS A 208 -0.97 2.10 4.19
C LYS A 208 -2.32 1.38 4.19
N LEU A 209 -3.25 1.86 5.00
CA LEU A 209 -4.64 1.42 4.99
C LEU A 209 -5.41 2.22 3.94
N GLU A 210 -5.82 1.58 2.85
CA GLU A 210 -6.66 2.19 1.81
C GLU A 210 -8.14 2.08 2.17
N ILE A 211 -8.51 2.66 3.31
CA ILE A 211 -9.90 2.68 3.78
C ILE A 211 -10.59 3.93 3.22
N GLN A 212 -11.69 3.73 2.50
CA GLN A 212 -12.52 4.83 2.00
C GLN A 212 -13.85 4.85 2.78
N PRO A 213 -14.01 5.77 3.75
CA PRO A 213 -15.28 5.95 4.45
C PRO A 213 -16.34 6.53 3.51
N LEU A 214 -17.57 6.08 3.68
CA LEU A 214 -18.73 6.59 2.98
C LEU A 214 -19.78 6.99 4.02
N ASN A 215 -20.38 8.16 3.83
CA ASN A 215 -21.53 8.58 4.62
C ASN A 215 -22.85 7.99 4.08
N ASP A 216 -23.99 8.37 4.65
CA ASP A 216 -25.30 7.83 4.25
C ASP A 216 -25.68 8.16 2.79
N GLN A 217 -25.04 9.15 2.17
CA GLN A 217 -25.27 9.56 0.77
C GLN A 217 -24.16 9.08 -0.18
N ASN A 218 -23.32 8.13 0.27
CA ASN A 218 -22.18 7.59 -0.47
C ASN A 218 -21.17 8.67 -0.93
N SER A 219 -21.11 9.81 -0.25
CA SER A 219 -20.04 10.79 -0.45
C SER A 219 -18.88 10.51 0.50
N ASN A 220 -17.67 10.83 0.05
CA ASN A 220 -16.46 10.63 0.83
C ASN A 220 -16.46 11.54 2.05
N ASP A 221 -16.25 10.97 3.22
CA ASP A 221 -15.93 11.77 4.40
C ASP A 221 -14.42 12.03 4.42
N GLU A 222 -14.02 13.30 4.29
CA GLU A 222 -12.66 13.68 3.88
C GLU A 222 -11.58 13.51 4.96
N ASN A 223 -11.88 13.06 6.18
CA ASN A 223 -10.85 12.88 7.22
C ASN A 223 -11.22 11.76 8.20
N VAL A 224 -10.82 10.52 7.90
CA VAL A 224 -10.81 9.46 8.92
C VAL A 224 -9.51 9.55 9.68
N THR A 225 -9.62 9.92 10.96
CA THR A 225 -8.54 9.74 11.92
C THR A 225 -8.82 8.44 12.67
N ILE A 226 -7.96 7.45 12.49
CA ILE A 226 -8.11 6.14 13.13
C ILE A 226 -7.64 6.27 14.58
N HIS A 227 -8.58 6.22 15.52
CA HIS A 227 -8.27 6.12 16.94
C HIS A 227 -8.11 4.65 17.32
N ASN A 228 -7.07 4.35 18.07
CA ASN A 228 -6.73 3.00 18.51
C ASN A 228 -6.47 3.08 20.00
N ASP A 229 -7.03 2.16 20.79
CA ASP A 229 -6.92 2.19 22.25
C ASP A 229 -5.48 1.99 22.78
N TYR A 230 -4.52 1.64 21.90
CA TYR A 230 -3.12 1.43 22.31
C TYR A 230 -2.04 2.08 21.43
N TYR A 231 -2.29 2.49 20.17
CA TYR A 231 -1.28 3.19 19.35
C TYR A 231 -1.92 4.11 18.27
N TYR A 232 -1.74 5.42 18.41
CA TYR A 232 -2.16 6.45 17.45
C TYR A 232 -1.68 6.14 16.03
N ILE A 233 -2.60 6.07 15.06
CA ILE A 233 -2.25 5.99 13.64
C ILE A 233 -2.39 7.38 13.04
N SER A 234 -1.26 8.08 12.94
CA SER A 234 -1.14 9.24 12.03
C SER A 234 -1.04 8.73 10.59
N ASP A 235 -1.60 9.48 9.65
CA ASP A 235 -1.34 9.33 8.20
C ASP A 235 -1.85 8.04 7.53
N ASN A 236 -2.86 7.37 8.10
CA ASN A 236 -3.45 6.13 7.56
C ASN A 236 -2.43 4.99 7.40
N THR A 237 -1.38 4.95 8.23
CA THR A 237 -0.37 3.88 8.19
C THR A 237 -0.37 3.02 9.44
N VAL A 238 -0.30 1.70 9.27
CA VAL A 238 -0.21 0.74 10.37
C VAL A 238 1.12 0.00 10.35
N LEU A 239 1.66 -0.19 11.55
CA LEU A 239 2.77 -1.11 11.81
C LEU A 239 2.19 -2.35 12.47
N VAL A 240 2.32 -3.50 11.80
CA VAL A 240 1.80 -4.77 12.29
C VAL A 240 2.96 -5.75 12.40
N TYR A 241 3.03 -6.45 13.53
CA TYR A 241 4.05 -7.44 13.81
C TYR A 241 3.41 -8.80 14.13
N PRO A 242 3.85 -9.90 13.49
CA PRO A 242 3.44 -11.23 13.90
C PRO A 242 4.12 -11.62 15.20
N THR A 243 3.34 -12.13 16.15
CA THR A 243 3.83 -12.69 17.42
C THR A 243 4.16 -14.18 17.31
N ASN A 244 3.57 -14.88 16.34
CA ASN A 244 3.83 -16.30 16.05
C ASN A 244 4.68 -16.45 14.77
N LYS A 245 5.57 -17.45 14.75
CA LYS A 245 6.41 -17.79 13.59
C LYS A 245 5.63 -18.51 12.48
N THR A 246 4.51 -19.14 12.81
CA THR A 246 3.77 -20.02 11.88
C THR A 246 2.51 -19.40 11.28
N ASP A 247 1.91 -18.42 11.96
CA ASP A 247 0.65 -17.82 11.50
C ASP A 247 0.93 -16.65 10.55
N VAL A 248 0.50 -16.84 9.31
CA VAL A 248 0.67 -15.90 8.19
C VAL A 248 -0.48 -14.91 8.12
N THR A 249 -1.48 -15.03 9.00
CA THR A 249 -2.70 -14.23 8.95
C THR A 249 -3.08 -13.63 10.30
N GLY A 250 -3.37 -12.34 10.33
CA GLY A 250 -3.93 -11.62 11.47
C GLY A 250 -5.27 -10.96 11.12
N MET A 251 -5.94 -10.37 12.10
CA MET A 251 -7.12 -9.54 11.89
C MET A 251 -6.92 -8.19 12.58
N ILE A 252 -7.26 -7.12 11.88
CA ILE A 252 -7.39 -5.77 12.44
C ILE A 252 -8.87 -5.44 12.48
N HIS A 253 -9.38 -5.19 13.68
CA HIS A 253 -10.73 -4.69 13.88
C HIS A 253 -10.70 -3.17 13.68
N VAL A 254 -11.45 -2.69 12.69
CA VAL A 254 -11.59 -1.25 12.42
C VAL A 254 -12.98 -0.84 12.85
N GLU A 255 -13.05 0.17 13.71
CA GLU A 255 -14.29 0.76 14.20
C GLU A 255 -14.25 2.29 14.02
N ALA A 256 -15.37 2.85 13.56
CA ALA A 256 -15.54 4.30 13.54
C ALA A 256 -15.84 4.82 14.95
N VAL A 257 -15.06 5.80 15.43
CA VAL A 257 -15.23 6.43 16.77
C VAL A 257 -16.36 7.49 16.77
N GLN A 258 -17.31 7.38 15.84
CA GLN A 258 -18.44 8.28 15.69
C GLN A 258 -19.70 7.72 16.37
N GLN A 259 -20.80 8.48 16.36
CA GLN A 259 -22.04 8.10 17.04
C GLN A 259 -22.75 6.89 16.43
N ASN A 260 -22.47 6.59 15.16
CA ASN A 260 -22.83 5.33 14.53
C ASN A 260 -21.69 4.32 14.65
N ILE A 261 -22.00 3.15 15.20
CA ILE A 261 -21.06 2.04 15.27
C ILE A 261 -20.99 1.38 13.89
N VAL A 262 -19.93 1.67 13.14
CA VAL A 262 -19.58 0.98 11.89
C VAL A 262 -18.27 0.27 12.12
N GLN A 263 -18.29 -1.06 11.98
CA GLN A 263 -17.14 -1.92 12.20
C GLN A 263 -16.93 -2.90 11.05
N PHE A 264 -15.67 -3.22 10.78
CA PHE A 264 -15.31 -4.29 9.85
C PHE A 264 -13.93 -4.85 10.18
N ASP A 265 -13.70 -6.08 9.72
CA ASP A 265 -12.44 -6.78 9.93
C ASP A 265 -11.59 -6.72 8.67
N LEU A 266 -10.34 -6.31 8.83
CA LEU A 266 -9.28 -6.43 7.84
C LEU A 266 -8.45 -7.68 8.14
N LYS A 267 -8.43 -8.62 7.20
CA LYS A 267 -7.49 -9.73 7.19
C LYS A 267 -6.10 -9.19 6.83
N VAL A 268 -5.15 -9.39 7.72
CA VAL A 268 -3.74 -9.11 7.48
C VAL A 268 -3.10 -10.37 6.95
N VAL A 269 -2.40 -10.31 5.84
CA VAL A 269 -1.56 -11.39 5.33
C VAL A 269 -0.10 -10.94 5.43
N PHE A 270 0.70 -11.68 6.18
CA PHE A 270 2.11 -11.36 6.35
C PHE A 270 2.91 -11.90 5.18
N GLU A 271 3.53 -11.00 4.41
CA GLU A 271 4.44 -11.39 3.35
C GLU A 271 5.79 -11.86 3.91
N ASP A 272 6.51 -12.62 3.09
CA ASP A 272 7.90 -12.92 3.37
C ASP A 272 8.78 -11.68 3.25
N CYS A 273 9.89 -11.67 3.98
CA CYS A 273 10.83 -10.56 3.88
C CYS A 273 11.49 -10.56 2.50
N HIS A 274 11.78 -9.38 1.96
CA HIS A 274 12.55 -9.29 0.72
C HIS A 274 13.87 -10.08 0.81
N PRO A 275 14.37 -10.61 -0.32
CA PRO A 275 15.67 -11.25 -0.36
C PRO A 275 16.75 -10.40 0.30
N GLY A 276 17.48 -10.97 1.25
CA GLY A 276 18.53 -10.28 2.01
C GLY A 276 18.10 -9.77 3.40
N LEU A 277 16.79 -9.73 3.68
CA LEU A 277 16.22 -9.53 5.00
C LEU A 277 15.80 -10.89 5.59
N THR A 278 15.92 -11.03 6.90
CA THR A 278 15.56 -12.25 7.64
C THR A 278 14.59 -11.91 8.76
N LYS A 279 13.60 -12.79 8.95
CA LYS A 279 12.65 -12.70 10.07
C LYS A 279 13.41 -13.02 11.36
N LYS A 280 13.62 -12.02 12.22
CA LYS A 280 14.27 -12.19 13.51
C LYS A 280 13.36 -11.70 14.63
N SER A 281 13.35 -12.44 15.74
CA SER A 281 12.76 -12.02 17.00
C SER A 281 13.89 -11.58 17.92
N THR A 282 13.71 -10.49 18.66
CA THR A 282 14.72 -9.95 19.58
C THR A 282 14.34 -10.27 21.02
N THR A 283 15.32 -10.31 21.93
CA THR A 283 15.06 -10.54 23.36
C THR A 283 14.27 -9.41 24.01
N GLU A 284 14.35 -8.19 23.45
CA GLU A 284 13.60 -7.02 23.92
C GLU A 284 12.17 -6.98 23.37
N HIS A 285 11.94 -7.63 22.22
CA HIS A 285 10.66 -7.60 21.53
C HIS A 285 10.29 -9.00 21.01
N PRO A 286 9.28 -9.67 21.60
CA PRO A 286 8.92 -11.04 21.24
C PRO A 286 8.30 -11.18 19.85
N TYR A 287 8.08 -10.07 19.15
CA TYR A 287 7.52 -10.04 17.81
C TYR A 287 8.58 -10.26 16.71
N LEU A 288 8.14 -10.72 15.54
CA LEU A 288 8.97 -10.93 14.36
C LEU A 288 9.08 -9.65 13.54
N GLN A 289 10.31 -9.29 13.16
CA GLN A 289 10.58 -8.18 12.25
C GLN A 289 11.54 -8.62 11.14
N CYS A 290 11.34 -8.08 9.94
CA CYS A 290 12.31 -8.20 8.87
C CYS A 290 13.53 -7.33 9.19
N THR A 291 14.68 -7.98 9.43
CA THR A 291 15.95 -7.30 9.75
C THR A 291 17.04 -7.78 8.82
N CYS A 292 18.04 -6.93 8.57
CA CYS A 292 19.19 -7.29 7.75
C CYS A 292 19.87 -8.53 8.32
N SER A 293 20.12 -9.50 7.44
CA SER A 293 20.84 -10.71 7.82
C SER A 293 22.23 -10.34 8.36
N PRO A 294 22.68 -10.92 9.49
CA PRO A 294 23.99 -10.62 10.09
C PRO A 294 25.18 -11.04 9.21
N TYR A 295 24.95 -11.79 8.13
CA TYR A 295 25.97 -12.29 7.22
C TYR A 295 26.25 -11.36 6.02
N THR A 296 26.15 -10.05 6.21
CA THR A 296 26.56 -9.07 5.20
C THR A 296 28.09 -9.12 5.06
N LYS A 297 28.62 -9.83 4.06
CA LYS A 297 30.02 -9.64 3.66
C LYS A 297 30.15 -8.20 3.17
N ALA A 298 30.90 -7.40 3.92
CA ALA A 298 31.12 -5.99 3.63
C ALA A 298 31.59 -5.82 2.17
N GLY A 299 30.84 -5.04 1.38
CA GLY A 299 31.16 -4.69 0.00
C GLY A 299 30.50 -5.54 -1.10
N ILE A 300 29.86 -6.68 -0.78
CA ILE A 300 29.12 -7.50 -1.77
C ILE A 300 27.61 -7.34 -1.59
N PHE A 301 27.16 -7.25 -0.35
CA PHE A 301 25.76 -7.17 -0.01
C PHE A 301 25.57 -6.08 1.04
N SER A 302 24.66 -5.15 0.76
CA SER A 302 24.29 -4.05 1.65
C SER A 302 22.80 -4.14 1.94
N CYS A 303 22.41 -3.83 3.18
CA CYS A 303 21.02 -3.84 3.57
C CYS A 303 20.76 -2.69 4.54
N ASN A 304 19.58 -2.08 4.42
CA ASN A 304 19.14 -0.99 5.26
C ASN A 304 17.83 -1.39 5.97
N ASN A 305 17.87 -1.39 7.30
CA ASN A 305 16.74 -1.71 8.17
C ASN A 305 15.64 -0.63 8.16
N GLU A 306 15.98 0.63 7.87
CA GLU A 306 15.03 1.74 7.86
C GLU A 306 14.19 1.75 6.58
N THR A 307 14.85 1.55 5.45
CA THR A 307 14.19 1.55 4.13
C THR A 307 13.66 0.17 3.74
N PHE A 308 13.97 -0.88 4.50
CA PHE A 308 13.67 -2.29 4.19
C PHE A 308 14.15 -2.68 2.78
N THR A 309 15.33 -2.20 2.40
CA THR A 309 15.93 -2.45 1.09
C THR A 309 17.24 -3.20 1.24
N ALA A 310 17.46 -4.13 0.32
CA ALA A 310 18.70 -4.86 0.18
C ALA A 310 19.28 -4.61 -1.22
N GLU A 311 20.59 -4.55 -1.28
CA GLU A 311 21.38 -4.24 -2.46
C GLU A 311 22.49 -5.28 -2.63
N LEU A 312 22.69 -5.72 -3.87
CA LEU A 312 23.65 -6.74 -4.23
C LEU A 312 24.63 -6.17 -5.25
N LEU A 313 25.92 -6.40 -5.05
CA LEU A 313 26.95 -6.01 -5.99
C LEU A 313 26.73 -6.71 -7.34
N GLN A 314 26.80 -5.95 -8.44
CA GLN A 314 26.68 -6.49 -9.79
C GLN A 314 27.71 -7.60 -10.05
N GLY A 315 27.27 -8.69 -10.66
CA GLY A 315 28.08 -9.89 -10.86
C GLY A 315 27.93 -10.92 -9.74
N TYR A 316 27.10 -10.66 -8.73
CA TYR A 316 26.70 -11.63 -7.72
C TYR A 316 25.23 -12.03 -7.89
N TRP A 317 24.90 -13.22 -7.42
CA TRP A 317 23.56 -13.78 -7.37
C TRP A 317 23.17 -14.03 -5.92
N ILE A 318 21.88 -13.90 -5.64
CA ILE A 318 21.25 -14.25 -4.37
C ILE A 318 20.06 -15.16 -4.65
N GLY A 319 19.84 -16.16 -3.80
CA GLY A 319 18.65 -16.98 -3.87
C GLY A 319 18.61 -18.14 -2.90
N ASN A 320 17.51 -18.88 -2.95
CA ASN A 320 17.23 -19.95 -2.01
C ASN A 320 17.79 -21.26 -2.56
N TYR A 321 18.65 -21.90 -1.78
CA TYR A 321 19.20 -23.22 -2.06
C TYR A 321 18.96 -24.11 -0.85
N ASN A 322 18.22 -25.21 -1.02
CA ASN A 322 17.85 -26.13 0.06
C ASN A 322 17.19 -25.48 1.29
N GLY A 323 16.42 -24.40 1.09
CA GLY A 323 15.73 -23.68 2.17
C GLY A 323 16.57 -22.60 2.85
N GLU A 324 17.83 -22.42 2.45
CA GLU A 324 18.71 -21.37 2.95
C GLU A 324 18.97 -20.30 1.88
N LEU A 325 19.01 -19.04 2.31
CA LEU A 325 19.38 -17.93 1.44
C LEU A 325 20.90 -17.92 1.25
N VAL A 326 21.35 -18.19 0.02
CA VAL A 326 22.76 -18.20 -0.35
C VAL A 326 23.05 -17.06 -1.33
N TYR A 327 24.28 -16.56 -1.29
CA TYR A 327 24.79 -15.59 -2.23
C TYR A 327 26.13 -16.08 -2.79
N GLY A 328 26.37 -15.82 -4.07
CA GLY A 328 27.55 -16.30 -4.76
C GLY A 328 27.86 -15.47 -5.99
N HIS A 329 29.06 -15.64 -6.55
CA HIS A 329 29.41 -14.99 -7.80
C HIS A 329 28.58 -15.58 -8.95
N CYS A 330 28.05 -14.71 -9.79
CA CYS A 330 27.22 -15.07 -10.91
C CYS A 330 27.99 -14.93 -12.22
N ILE A 331 28.29 -16.08 -12.83
CA ILE A 331 29.13 -16.14 -14.03
C ILE A 331 28.37 -15.67 -15.28
N SER A 332 27.06 -15.95 -15.35
CA SER A 332 26.21 -15.67 -16.52
C SER A 332 25.04 -14.71 -16.23
N CYS A 333 25.18 -13.85 -15.21
CA CYS A 333 24.21 -12.79 -14.97
C CYS A 333 24.32 -11.68 -16.02
N LYS A 334 23.18 -11.05 -16.33
CA LYS A 334 23.15 -9.90 -17.25
C LYS A 334 23.95 -8.75 -16.64
N THR A 335 24.98 -8.30 -17.35
CA THR A 335 25.67 -7.05 -17.02
C THR A 335 24.95 -5.89 -17.71
N LEU A 336 24.32 -5.01 -16.92
CA LEU A 336 23.82 -3.73 -17.42
C LEU A 336 25.05 -2.87 -17.78
N ASN A 337 25.22 -2.57 -19.07
CA ASN A 337 26.18 -1.65 -19.66
C ASN A 337 27.66 -1.78 -19.23
N HIS A 338 28.50 -2.26 -20.16
CA HIS A 338 29.97 -2.34 -20.03
C HIS A 338 30.70 -0.99 -19.91
N THR A 339 30.00 0.14 -19.78
CA THR A 339 30.62 1.48 -19.86
C THR A 339 31.00 2.09 -18.51
N GLN A 340 30.66 1.47 -17.38
CA GLN A 340 30.99 2.01 -16.06
C GLN A 340 31.97 1.10 -15.32
N GLN A 341 33.16 1.62 -15.03
CA GLN A 341 34.23 0.96 -14.26
C GLN A 341 33.99 0.98 -12.73
N VAL A 342 32.77 1.32 -12.29
CA VAL A 342 32.42 1.44 -10.87
C VAL A 342 31.58 0.24 -10.45
N PRO A 343 31.83 -0.39 -9.29
CA PRO A 343 30.94 -1.42 -8.75
C PRO A 343 29.54 -0.86 -8.52
N VAL A 344 28.58 -1.22 -9.38
CA VAL A 344 27.17 -0.83 -9.26
C VAL A 344 26.47 -1.83 -8.35
N HIS A 345 25.76 -1.31 -7.36
CA HIS A 345 24.86 -2.10 -6.52
C HIS A 345 23.47 -2.15 -7.16
N ILE A 346 22.90 -3.34 -7.28
CA ILE A 346 21.57 -3.59 -7.82
C ILE A 346 20.63 -3.77 -6.63
N LYS A 347 19.57 -2.96 -6.59
CA LYS A 347 18.50 -3.12 -5.60
C LYS A 347 17.76 -4.42 -5.87
N LEU A 348 17.60 -5.25 -4.85
CA LEU A 348 16.88 -6.52 -4.96
C LEU A 348 15.38 -6.27 -5.14
N ASN A 349 14.76 -7.06 -6.02
CA ASN A 349 13.33 -7.01 -6.32
C ASN A 349 12.48 -7.53 -5.15
N GLN A 350 11.16 -7.35 -5.25
CA GLN A 350 10.23 -7.74 -4.19
C GLN A 350 10.24 -9.26 -3.94
N THR A 351 10.36 -10.06 -5.01
CA THR A 351 10.44 -11.52 -4.91
C THR A 351 11.74 -12.06 -5.50
N LEU A 352 12.14 -13.23 -4.99
CA LEU A 352 13.36 -13.90 -5.45
C LEU A 352 13.23 -14.42 -6.88
N ASP A 353 12.05 -14.92 -7.25
CA ASP A 353 11.79 -15.46 -8.59
C ASP A 353 11.84 -14.36 -9.66
N GLU A 354 11.29 -13.18 -9.34
CA GLU A 354 11.37 -12.01 -10.20
C GLU A 354 12.82 -11.52 -10.38
N PHE A 355 13.63 -11.59 -9.32
CA PHE A 355 15.06 -11.31 -9.42
C PHE A 355 15.76 -12.31 -10.35
N GLN A 356 15.53 -13.61 -10.18
CA GLN A 356 16.14 -14.66 -11.00
C GLN A 356 15.81 -14.50 -12.49
N TRP A 357 14.54 -14.28 -12.82
CA TRP A 357 14.08 -14.08 -14.19
C TRP A 357 14.75 -12.87 -14.87
N ASN A 358 14.86 -11.77 -14.14
CA ASN A 358 15.41 -10.54 -14.68
C ASN A 358 16.94 -10.58 -14.76
N HIS A 359 17.61 -11.22 -13.81
CA HIS A 359 19.06 -11.17 -13.65
C HIS A 359 19.81 -12.27 -14.41
N CYS A 360 19.25 -13.46 -14.60
CA CYS A 360 19.86 -14.49 -15.44
C CYS A 360 19.78 -14.13 -16.94
N SER A 361 20.77 -14.55 -17.74
CA SER A 361 20.71 -14.43 -19.20
C SER A 361 19.56 -15.29 -19.77
N SER A 362 19.00 -14.92 -20.93
CA SER A 362 17.90 -15.68 -21.55
C SER A 362 18.25 -17.13 -21.93
N GLN A 363 19.54 -17.48 -21.87
CA GLN A 363 20.10 -18.77 -22.29
C GLN A 363 20.57 -19.62 -21.11
N SER A 364 20.47 -19.10 -19.88
CA SER A 364 20.99 -19.70 -18.66
C SER A 364 19.96 -19.64 -17.53
N GLY A 365 19.74 -20.74 -16.81
CA GLY A 365 18.95 -20.85 -15.59
C GLY A 365 19.73 -21.50 -14.45
N GLY A 366 19.01 -22.00 -13.44
CA GLY A 366 19.60 -22.71 -12.30
C GLY A 366 20.20 -21.81 -11.23
N VAL A 367 20.69 -22.43 -10.16
CA VAL A 367 21.28 -21.77 -9.00
C VAL A 367 22.59 -21.09 -9.43
N LEU A 368 22.70 -19.76 -9.28
CA LEU A 368 23.77 -18.91 -9.84
C LEU A 368 23.75 -18.70 -11.37
N CYS A 369 22.63 -18.98 -12.04
CA CYS A 369 22.49 -18.86 -13.50
C CYS A 369 23.55 -19.67 -14.29
N ASN A 370 24.01 -20.81 -13.77
CA ASN A 370 25.10 -21.60 -14.37
C ASN A 370 24.61 -22.77 -15.25
N GLN A 371 23.31 -23.02 -15.32
CA GLN A 371 22.75 -24.14 -16.06
C GLN A 371 22.29 -23.66 -17.44
N CYS A 372 22.83 -24.23 -18.51
CA CYS A 372 22.36 -23.94 -19.86
C CYS A 372 21.00 -24.58 -20.13
N ASN A 373 20.14 -23.88 -20.88
CA ASN A 373 18.86 -24.43 -21.32
C ASN A 373 19.05 -25.62 -22.28
N ASP A 374 18.05 -26.49 -22.44
CA ASP A 374 18.09 -27.79 -23.18
C ASP A 374 18.66 -27.77 -24.63
N LYS A 375 18.84 -26.59 -25.24
CA LYS A 375 19.41 -26.40 -26.58
C LYS A 375 20.80 -25.77 -26.59
N HIS A 376 21.39 -25.54 -25.42
CA HIS A 376 22.67 -24.88 -25.24
C HIS A 376 23.58 -25.73 -24.33
N ALA A 377 24.89 -25.66 -24.57
CA ALA A 377 25.91 -26.30 -23.76
C ALA A 377 26.98 -25.26 -23.39
N PRO A 378 27.71 -25.45 -22.28
CA PRO A 378 28.82 -24.57 -21.93
C PRO A 378 29.95 -24.72 -22.97
N ALA A 379 30.43 -23.60 -23.49
CA ALA A 379 31.60 -23.59 -24.36
C ALA A 379 32.89 -23.66 -23.53
N ILE A 380 33.60 -24.78 -23.63
CA ILE A 380 34.84 -25.06 -22.87
C ILE A 380 35.97 -24.07 -23.23
N SER A 381 35.99 -23.59 -24.48
CA SER A 381 37.04 -22.70 -25.01
C SER A 381 36.69 -21.21 -24.92
N TYR A 382 35.63 -20.83 -24.19
CA TYR A 382 35.19 -19.45 -24.06
C TYR A 382 35.42 -18.95 -22.63
N ASP A 383 35.88 -17.71 -22.49
CA ASP A 383 35.97 -17.05 -21.20
C ASP A 383 34.59 -17.10 -20.51
N LYS A 384 34.58 -17.58 -19.25
CA LYS A 384 33.38 -17.74 -18.40
C LYS A 384 32.33 -18.77 -18.86
N PHE A 385 32.72 -19.77 -19.65
CA PHE A 385 31.86 -20.94 -19.98
C PHE A 385 30.47 -20.58 -20.53
N LYS A 386 30.40 -19.57 -21.41
CA LYS A 386 29.14 -19.08 -21.97
C LYS A 386 28.32 -20.20 -22.61
N CYS A 387 27.01 -20.22 -22.33
CA CYS A 387 26.08 -21.14 -22.98
C CYS A 387 25.99 -20.85 -24.48
N VAL A 388 26.39 -21.80 -25.32
CA VAL A 388 26.31 -21.72 -26.78
C VAL A 388 25.32 -22.74 -27.31
N LYS A 389 24.62 -22.39 -28.38
CA LYS A 389 23.62 -23.27 -28.99
C LYS A 389 24.30 -24.53 -29.56
N CYS A 390 23.84 -25.70 -29.17
CA CYS A 390 24.31 -26.95 -29.74
C CYS A 390 23.83 -27.06 -31.19
N THR A 391 24.75 -27.03 -32.15
CA THR A 391 24.46 -27.42 -33.53
C THR A 391 24.72 -28.90 -33.70
N HIS A 392 23.75 -29.65 -34.23
CA HIS A 392 23.88 -31.10 -34.49
C HIS A 392 24.90 -31.44 -35.59
N THR A 393 25.45 -30.42 -36.25
CA THR A 393 26.53 -30.56 -37.23
C THR A 393 27.86 -30.28 -36.54
N VAL A 394 28.71 -31.30 -36.48
CA VAL A 394 30.10 -31.17 -36.06
C VAL A 394 30.79 -30.22 -37.03
N ASP A 395 31.25 -29.06 -36.55
CA ASP A 395 32.06 -28.15 -37.37
C ASP A 395 33.44 -28.80 -37.59
N PRO A 396 33.78 -29.21 -38.84
CA PRO A 396 35.05 -29.86 -39.12
C PRO A 396 36.24 -28.96 -38.78
N ALA A 397 36.07 -27.64 -38.87
CA ALA A 397 37.11 -26.68 -38.50
C ALA A 397 37.33 -26.66 -36.98
N GLY A 398 36.26 -26.68 -36.18
CA GLY A 398 36.33 -26.73 -34.73
C GLY A 398 37.00 -28.01 -34.20
N VAL A 399 36.63 -29.17 -34.75
CA VAL A 399 37.30 -30.44 -34.40
C VAL A 399 38.76 -30.45 -34.83
N SER A 400 39.08 -29.88 -36.00
CA SER A 400 40.46 -29.78 -36.46
C SER A 400 41.30 -28.89 -35.53
N ILE A 401 40.74 -27.75 -35.09
CA ILE A 401 41.40 -26.85 -34.13
C ILE A 401 41.61 -27.56 -32.79
N PHE A 402 40.59 -28.25 -32.26
CA PHE A 402 40.73 -29.03 -31.03
C PHE A 402 41.82 -30.10 -31.15
N VAL A 403 41.81 -30.89 -32.23
CA VAL A 403 42.84 -31.92 -32.44
C VAL A 403 44.23 -31.31 -32.57
N ILE A 404 44.38 -30.19 -33.27
CA ILE A 404 45.67 -29.51 -33.43
C ILE A 404 46.17 -28.94 -32.09
N CYS A 405 45.32 -28.22 -31.37
CA CYS A 405 45.67 -27.53 -30.13
C CYS A 405 45.81 -28.45 -28.93
N ASP A 406 44.86 -29.36 -28.72
CA ASP A 406 44.78 -30.15 -27.48
C ASP A 406 45.45 -31.53 -27.61
N VAL A 407 45.68 -32.02 -28.84
CA VAL A 407 46.29 -33.34 -29.06
C VAL A 407 47.64 -33.24 -29.76
N LEU A 408 47.69 -32.58 -30.92
CA LEU A 408 48.84 -32.62 -31.82
C LEU A 408 50.01 -31.77 -31.31
N LEU A 409 49.74 -30.54 -30.86
CA LEU A 409 50.74 -29.65 -30.27
C LEU A 409 51.37 -30.24 -28.99
N PRO A 410 50.59 -30.72 -28.00
CA PRO A 410 51.14 -31.38 -26.82
C PRO A 410 51.93 -32.65 -27.16
N LEU A 411 51.45 -33.46 -28.11
CA LEU A 411 52.15 -34.67 -28.55
C LEU A 411 53.49 -34.34 -29.20
N VAL A 412 53.54 -33.36 -30.10
CA VAL A 412 54.78 -32.90 -30.74
C VAL A 412 55.75 -32.35 -29.71
N TYR A 413 55.25 -31.59 -28.74
CA TYR A 413 56.05 -31.09 -27.63
C TYR A 413 56.63 -32.22 -26.77
N LEU A 414 55.82 -33.21 -26.38
CA LEU A 414 56.27 -34.37 -25.60
C LEU A 414 57.32 -35.20 -26.35
N ILE A 415 57.12 -35.40 -27.66
CA ILE A 415 58.09 -36.07 -28.52
C ILE A 415 59.39 -35.26 -28.60
N ALA A 416 59.32 -33.92 -28.73
CA ALA A 416 60.49 -33.07 -28.74
C ALA A 416 61.25 -33.14 -27.41
N VAL A 417 60.56 -33.06 -26.27
CA VAL A 417 61.16 -33.21 -24.94
C VAL A 417 61.86 -34.57 -24.81
N TYR A 418 61.21 -35.64 -25.28
CA TYR A 418 61.77 -37.00 -25.25
C TYR A 418 63.00 -37.17 -26.14
N ILE A 419 62.97 -36.63 -27.37
CA ILE A 419 64.08 -36.76 -28.33
C ILE A 419 65.28 -35.89 -27.92
N PHE A 420 65.03 -34.68 -27.43
CA PHE A 420 66.10 -33.75 -27.04
C PHE A 420 66.60 -33.96 -25.61
N ASP A 421 66.09 -34.98 -24.91
CA ASP A 421 66.42 -35.34 -23.52
C ASP A 421 66.48 -34.09 -22.62
N VAL A 422 65.48 -33.22 -22.77
CA VAL A 422 65.45 -31.93 -22.07
C VAL A 422 65.15 -32.23 -20.60
N PRO A 423 66.07 -31.95 -19.66
CA PRO A 423 65.85 -32.28 -18.28
C PRO A 423 64.84 -31.29 -17.67
N LEU A 424 63.56 -31.69 -17.66
CA LEU A 424 62.44 -30.90 -17.11
C LEU A 424 62.59 -30.67 -15.60
N THR A 425 63.25 -31.58 -14.89
CA THR A 425 63.47 -31.54 -13.43
C THR A 425 64.78 -30.86 -13.04
N SER A 426 65.68 -30.60 -13.98
CA SER A 426 67.00 -30.01 -13.70
C SER A 426 67.60 -29.39 -14.95
N GLY A 427 67.32 -28.10 -15.20
CA GLY A 427 67.82 -27.40 -16.38
C GLY A 427 67.22 -26.00 -16.54
N LEU A 428 67.48 -25.35 -17.68
CA LEU A 428 67.00 -23.99 -18.00
C LEU A 428 65.46 -23.85 -17.96
N PHE A 429 64.73 -24.94 -18.19
CA PHE A 429 63.25 -24.96 -18.15
C PHE A 429 62.67 -25.22 -16.75
N HIS A 430 63.49 -25.62 -15.77
CA HIS A 430 63.03 -25.87 -14.41
C HIS A 430 62.51 -24.60 -13.73
N GLY A 431 63.22 -23.47 -13.89
CA GLY A 431 62.82 -22.18 -13.31
C GLY A 431 61.46 -21.69 -13.82
N PRO A 432 61.23 -21.62 -15.14
CA PRO A 432 59.95 -21.22 -15.71
C PRO A 432 58.78 -22.16 -15.33
N ILE A 433 58.98 -23.48 -15.34
CA ILE A 433 57.94 -24.45 -14.98
C ILE A 433 57.58 -24.32 -13.50
N LEU A 434 58.59 -24.22 -12.62
CA LEU A 434 58.38 -24.03 -11.20
C LEU A 434 57.70 -22.69 -10.90
N LEU A 435 58.03 -21.62 -11.65
CA LEU A 435 57.35 -20.33 -11.55
C LEU A 435 55.88 -20.43 -11.96
N CYS A 436 55.56 -21.12 -13.07
CA CYS A 436 54.16 -21.35 -13.47
C CYS A 436 53.39 -22.14 -12.40
N GLN A 437 54.00 -23.17 -11.81
CA GLN A 437 53.41 -23.94 -10.72
C GLN A 437 53.26 -23.12 -9.43
N LEU A 438 54.24 -22.25 -9.11
CA LEU A 438 54.18 -21.38 -7.95
C LEU A 438 53.07 -20.33 -8.11
N VAL A 439 52.95 -19.74 -9.30
CA VAL A 439 51.90 -18.77 -9.62
C VAL A 439 50.53 -19.44 -9.55
N SER A 440 50.35 -20.66 -10.08
CA SER A 440 49.07 -21.37 -9.97
C SER A 440 48.73 -21.84 -8.56
N SER A 441 49.72 -22.04 -7.68
CA SER A 441 49.52 -22.49 -6.30
C SER A 441 49.33 -21.34 -5.30
N ILE A 442 50.01 -20.20 -5.52
CA ILE A 442 49.98 -19.03 -4.63
C ILE A 442 48.84 -18.09 -4.99
N VAL A 443 48.56 -17.94 -6.28
CA VAL A 443 47.34 -17.30 -6.73
C VAL A 443 46.29 -18.40 -6.70
N LEU A 444 45.41 -18.37 -5.70
CA LEU A 444 44.18 -19.16 -5.71
C LEU A 444 43.46 -18.86 -7.04
N LEU A 445 43.72 -19.70 -8.04
CA LEU A 445 42.81 -19.92 -9.15
C LEU A 445 41.59 -20.58 -8.52
N ASP A 446 40.73 -19.74 -7.95
CA ASP A 446 39.36 -20.15 -7.67
C ASP A 446 38.82 -20.76 -8.97
N GLY A 447 38.03 -21.83 -8.86
CA GLY A 447 37.69 -22.76 -9.95
C GLY A 447 36.95 -22.16 -11.16
N GLY A 448 36.97 -20.84 -11.33
CA GLY A 448 36.57 -20.08 -12.52
C GLY A 448 37.71 -19.39 -13.28
N GLY A 449 39.00 -19.65 -12.97
CA GLY A 449 40.11 -19.22 -13.84
C GLY A 449 40.33 -17.70 -13.94
N ILE A 450 39.82 -16.90 -13.01
CA ILE A 450 40.08 -15.46 -12.97
C ILE A 450 41.15 -15.21 -11.92
N ILE A 451 42.35 -14.89 -12.38
CA ILE A 451 43.33 -14.23 -11.53
C ILE A 451 42.84 -12.80 -11.33
N ALA A 452 42.71 -12.36 -10.08
CA ALA A 452 42.46 -10.95 -9.76
C ALA A 452 43.71 -10.11 -10.07
N PHE A 453 44.06 -9.97 -11.35
CA PHE A 453 45.23 -9.21 -11.83
C PHE A 453 44.98 -7.70 -11.92
N ASN A 454 43.72 -7.26 -11.85
CA ASN A 454 43.35 -5.84 -12.04
C ASN A 454 43.94 -4.88 -10.99
N SER A 455 44.35 -5.36 -9.80
CA SER A 455 44.93 -4.48 -8.78
C SER A 455 46.45 -4.29 -8.91
N LEU A 456 47.14 -5.06 -9.77
CA LEU A 456 48.61 -5.11 -9.77
C LEU A 456 49.29 -4.50 -11.00
N TYR A 457 48.63 -4.39 -12.16
CA TYR A 457 49.27 -3.83 -13.36
C TYR A 457 48.32 -3.01 -14.24
N ASN A 458 48.44 -1.69 -14.15
CA ASN A 458 47.69 -0.73 -14.96
C ASN A 458 48.44 -0.36 -16.26
N SER A 459 49.08 -1.33 -16.93
CA SER A 459 49.86 -1.09 -18.15
C SER A 459 49.55 -2.10 -19.26
N SER A 460 49.50 -1.62 -20.49
CA SER A 460 49.15 -2.37 -21.72
C SER A 460 50.04 -3.60 -21.99
N GLY A 461 51.19 -3.73 -21.33
CA GLY A 461 52.04 -4.92 -21.40
C GLY A 461 51.46 -6.12 -20.63
N ALA A 462 50.62 -5.88 -19.63
CA ALA A 462 50.09 -6.93 -18.75
C ALA A 462 49.04 -7.81 -19.46
N ASP A 463 48.25 -7.24 -20.37
CA ASP A 463 47.25 -7.99 -21.14
C ASP A 463 47.93 -8.96 -22.13
N MET A 464 49.07 -8.55 -22.69
CA MET A 464 49.88 -9.41 -23.57
C MET A 464 50.58 -10.52 -22.78
N LEU A 465 51.03 -10.22 -21.56
CA LEU A 465 51.66 -11.18 -20.65
C LEU A 465 50.65 -12.19 -20.09
N GLN A 466 49.41 -11.74 -19.79
CA GLN A 466 48.31 -12.59 -19.38
C GLN A 466 47.93 -13.54 -20.52
N ARG A 467 47.75 -13.05 -21.75
CA ARG A 467 47.47 -13.90 -22.91
C ARG A 467 48.59 -14.88 -23.20
N ALA A 468 49.85 -14.47 -23.06
CA ALA A 468 50.99 -15.36 -23.20
C ALA A 468 51.01 -16.43 -22.08
N TYR A 469 50.70 -16.05 -20.84
CA TYR A 469 50.61 -16.96 -19.70
C TYR A 469 49.46 -17.96 -19.86
N THR A 470 48.25 -17.51 -20.17
CA THR A 470 47.09 -18.38 -20.42
C THR A 470 47.34 -19.28 -21.62
N GLY A 471 47.92 -18.75 -22.71
CA GLY A 471 48.29 -19.54 -23.87
C GLY A 471 49.31 -20.63 -23.56
N LEU A 472 50.33 -20.35 -22.74
CA LEU A 472 51.29 -21.36 -22.27
C LEU A 472 50.60 -22.36 -21.33
N TYR A 473 49.82 -21.89 -20.37
CA TYR A 473 49.12 -22.73 -19.39
C TYR A 473 48.16 -23.73 -20.05
N ASP A 474 47.33 -23.26 -20.98
CA ASP A 474 46.39 -24.08 -21.75
C ASP A 474 47.14 -25.06 -22.67
N SER A 475 48.21 -24.60 -23.34
CA SER A 475 49.02 -25.45 -24.21
C SER A 475 49.74 -26.59 -23.46
N PHE A 476 50.09 -26.37 -22.19
CA PHE A 476 50.75 -27.39 -21.37
C PHE A 476 49.76 -28.26 -20.60
N ASN A 477 48.44 -27.97 -20.64
CA ASN A 477 47.38 -28.67 -19.91
C ASN A 477 47.83 -29.13 -18.51
N LEU A 478 48.45 -28.22 -17.76
CA LEU A 478 49.07 -28.49 -16.45
C LEU A 478 47.99 -28.58 -15.37
N TYR A 479 47.00 -29.44 -15.57
CA TYR A 479 46.09 -29.87 -14.52
C TYR A 479 46.72 -31.07 -13.81
N PHE A 480 47.66 -30.80 -12.92
CA PHE A 480 48.05 -31.79 -11.92
C PHE A 480 47.02 -31.68 -10.79
N ALA A 481 46.23 -32.74 -10.62
CA ALA A 481 45.27 -32.88 -9.52
C ALA A 481 45.93 -32.75 -8.15
#